data_AF-A0A1X2IPJ8-F1
#
_entry.id   AF-A0A1X2IPJ8-F1
#
_cell.length_a   1.000
_cell.length_b   1.000
_cell.length_c   1.000
_cell.angle_alpha   90.00
_cell.angle_beta   90.00
_cell.angle_gamma   90.00
#
_symmetry.space_group_name_H-M   'P 1'
#
loop_
_entity.id
_entity.type
_entity.pdbx_description
1 polymer ?
#
loop_
_entity_poly.entity_id
_entity_poly.type
_entity_poly.pdbx_seq_one_letter_code
_entity_poly.pdbx_strand_id
1 'polypeptide(L)'
;MNSSPPTTKPYEGDSGDDSDEKPTKRSGRRKIKIEYIEDKNRRHITFSKRKSGIMKKAYELSTLTGTQVLLLVVSETGLVYTFTTVKLQPIVTKPEGKNLIQSCLNAPDPNTIETVSGPK
;
A
#
# COMPACT_ATOMS: atom_id res chain seq x y z
N MET A 1 -65.43 -30.00 23.77
CA MET A 1 -65.13 -30.12 22.34
C MET A 1 -63.73 -30.69 22.18
N ASN A 2 -63.56 -31.61 21.22
CA ASN A 2 -62.33 -32.27 20.74
C ASN A 2 -61.10 -31.33 20.69
N SER A 3 -59.84 -31.77 20.81
CA SER A 3 -59.23 -32.89 20.05
C SER A 3 -57.91 -33.38 20.67
N SER A 4 -57.62 -34.66 20.42
CA SER A 4 -56.42 -35.46 20.76
C SER A 4 -55.10 -34.95 20.12
N PRO A 5 -53.92 -35.50 20.50
CA PRO A 5 -52.59 -34.89 20.34
C PRO A 5 -51.83 -35.40 19.10
N PRO A 6 -50.67 -34.81 18.74
CA PRO A 6 -49.69 -35.51 17.92
C PRO A 6 -48.37 -35.80 18.67
N THR A 7 -47.91 -36.99 18.35
CA THR A 7 -46.76 -37.77 18.77
C THR A 7 -45.40 -37.10 18.56
N THR A 8 -44.49 -37.33 19.51
CA THR A 8 -43.05 -37.11 19.38
C THR A 8 -42.46 -38.04 18.31
N LYS A 9 -41.84 -37.45 17.28
CA LYS A 9 -40.86 -38.15 16.45
C LYS A 9 -39.45 -37.85 16.97
N PRO A 10 -38.54 -38.83 17.05
CA PRO A 10 -37.13 -38.56 17.27
C PRO A 10 -36.55 -37.94 15.98
N TYR A 11 -35.88 -36.79 16.11
CA TYR A 11 -35.10 -36.19 15.03
C TYR A 11 -33.80 -37.00 14.87
N GLU A 12 -33.59 -37.52 13.66
CA GLU A 12 -32.37 -38.20 13.27
C GLU A 12 -31.19 -37.23 13.10
N GLY A 13 -29.99 -37.79 13.25
CA GLY A 13 -28.73 -37.11 13.50
C GLY A 13 -28.32 -36.00 12.54
N ASP A 14 -27.83 -34.93 13.15
CA ASP A 14 -27.03 -33.86 12.59
C ASP A 14 -25.70 -34.43 12.06
N SER A 15 -25.57 -34.51 10.74
CA SER A 15 -24.26 -34.67 10.08
C SER A 15 -23.82 -33.30 9.60
N GLY A 16 -23.32 -32.50 10.54
CA GLY A 16 -22.53 -31.32 10.23
C GLY A 16 -21.24 -31.76 9.55
N ASP A 17 -21.14 -31.56 8.24
CA ASP A 17 -19.89 -31.55 7.50
C ASP A 17 -19.13 -30.27 7.88
N ASP A 18 -18.49 -30.30 9.05
CA ASP A 18 -17.53 -29.29 9.49
C ASP A 18 -16.23 -29.53 8.71
N SER A 19 -16.21 -29.05 7.46
CA SER A 19 -14.98 -28.84 6.74
C SER A 19 -14.25 -27.66 7.39
N ASP A 20 -13.58 -27.99 8.49
CA ASP A 20 -12.63 -27.18 9.25
C ASP A 20 -11.45 -26.82 8.32
N GLU A 21 -11.71 -25.89 7.38
CA GLU A 21 -10.71 -25.33 6.48
C GLU A 21 -9.80 -24.45 7.34
N LYS A 22 -8.82 -25.11 7.96
CA LYS A 22 -7.81 -24.48 8.81
C LYS A 22 -7.34 -23.18 8.16
N PRO A 23 -7.42 -22.03 8.86
CA PRO A 23 -6.95 -20.76 8.31
C PRO A 23 -5.47 -20.93 7.98
N THR A 24 -5.16 -20.91 6.68
CA THR A 24 -3.80 -21.06 6.18
C THR A 24 -2.91 -20.08 6.93
N LYS A 25 -1.94 -20.63 7.67
CA LYS A 25 -1.03 -19.88 8.54
C LYS A 25 -0.42 -18.74 7.73
N ARG A 26 -0.87 -17.50 7.99
CA ARG A 26 -0.36 -16.31 7.29
C ARG A 26 1.15 -16.32 7.42
N SER A 27 1.84 -16.57 6.32
CA SER A 27 3.30 -16.54 6.30
C SER A 27 3.74 -15.19 6.86
N GLY A 28 4.56 -15.22 7.91
CA GLY A 28 5.14 -14.02 8.52
C GLY A 28 5.96 -13.20 7.51
N ARG A 29 6.43 -12.03 7.95
CA ARG A 29 7.25 -11.12 7.14
C ARG A 29 8.49 -11.85 6.63
N ARG A 30 8.56 -12.08 5.31
CA ARG A 30 9.74 -12.67 4.65
C ARG A 30 10.76 -11.60 4.29
N LYS A 31 12.05 -11.93 4.39
CA LYS A 31 13.15 -11.08 3.90
C LYS A 31 13.09 -11.04 2.36
N ILE A 32 13.33 -9.87 1.78
CA ILE A 32 13.45 -9.67 0.33
C ILE A 32 14.76 -8.93 0.03
N LYS A 33 15.29 -9.06 -1.19
CA LYS A 33 16.44 -8.28 -1.67
C LYS A 33 16.05 -6.80 -1.83
N ILE A 34 17.02 -5.89 -1.73
CA ILE A 34 16.84 -4.45 -1.97
C ILE A 34 17.26 -4.17 -3.42
N GLU A 35 16.34 -4.52 -4.32
CA GLU A 35 16.46 -4.36 -5.77
C GLU A 35 15.07 -4.02 -6.33
N TYR A 36 14.98 -3.64 -7.62
CA TYR A 36 13.69 -3.38 -8.26
C TYR A 36 12.82 -4.64 -8.25
N ILE A 37 11.55 -4.50 -7.88
CA ILE A 37 10.60 -5.62 -7.81
C ILE A 37 9.92 -5.74 -9.17
N GLU A 38 10.31 -6.71 -9.99
CA GLU A 38 9.75 -6.87 -11.35
C GLU A 38 8.24 -7.14 -11.36
N ASP A 39 7.77 -7.99 -10.43
CA ASP A 39 6.35 -8.32 -10.33
C ASP A 39 5.52 -7.09 -9.93
N LYS A 40 4.71 -6.59 -10.86
CA LYS A 40 3.91 -5.37 -10.72
C LYS A 40 2.98 -5.40 -9.52
N ASN A 41 2.30 -6.52 -9.25
CA ASN A 41 1.36 -6.63 -8.15
C ASN A 41 2.07 -6.57 -6.80
N ARG A 42 3.17 -7.32 -6.65
CA ARG A 42 4.03 -7.30 -5.47
C ARG A 42 4.67 -5.93 -5.28
N ARG A 43 5.08 -5.26 -6.36
CA ARG A 43 5.64 -3.90 -6.32
C ARG A 43 4.60 -2.89 -5.83
N HIS A 44 3.39 -2.90 -6.37
CA HIS A 44 2.29 -2.03 -5.92
C HIS A 44 1.93 -2.24 -4.44
N ILE A 45 1.80 -3.50 -4.00
CA ILE A 45 1.54 -3.82 -2.59
C ILE A 45 2.69 -3.33 -1.70
N THR A 46 3.94 -3.56 -2.14
CA THR A 46 5.14 -3.14 -1.40
C THR A 46 5.24 -1.62 -1.32
N PHE A 47 5.01 -0.92 -2.43
CA PHE A 47 4.95 0.55 -2.48
C PHE A 47 3.94 1.07 -1.48
N SER A 48 2.72 0.54 -1.49
CA SER A 48 1.64 0.99 -0.60
C SER A 48 2.00 0.82 0.88
N LYS A 49 2.53 -0.36 1.24
CA LYS A 49 2.95 -0.66 2.62
C LYS A 49 4.16 0.16 3.06
N ARG A 50 5.20 0.27 2.22
CA ARG A 50 6.42 1.02 2.55
C ARG A 50 6.15 2.52 2.62
N LYS A 51 5.39 3.08 1.68
CA LYS A 51 4.95 4.48 1.68
C LYS A 51 4.24 4.82 2.97
N SER A 52 3.29 4.00 3.42
CA SER A 52 2.61 4.20 4.71
C SER A 52 3.60 4.16 5.88
N GLY A 53 4.48 3.16 5.92
CA GLY A 53 5.47 3.02 6.99
C GLY A 53 6.45 4.19 7.09
N ILE A 54 6.99 4.66 5.96
CA ILE A 54 7.95 5.78 5.95
C ILE A 54 7.25 7.12 6.26
N MET A 55 6.02 7.32 5.80
CA MET A 55 5.23 8.51 6.17
C MET A 55 4.99 8.57 7.68
N LYS A 56 4.64 7.43 8.30
CA LYS A 56 4.51 7.34 9.75
C LYS A 56 5.81 7.67 10.47
N LYS A 57 6.95 7.18 9.96
CA LYS A 57 8.27 7.46 10.53
C LYS A 57 8.65 8.93 10.42
N ALA A 58 8.36 9.58 9.31
CA ALA A 58 8.60 11.02 9.14
C ALA A 58 7.79 11.84 10.17
N TYR A 59 6.52 11.48 10.38
CA TYR A 59 5.67 12.08 11.40
C TYR A 59 6.17 11.84 12.83
N GLU A 60 6.52 10.60 13.16
CA GLU A 60 7.09 10.25 14.48
C GLU A 60 8.36 11.05 14.74
N LEU A 61 9.28 11.11 13.76
CA LEU A 61 10.54 11.85 13.88
C LEU A 61 10.32 13.34 14.13
N SER A 62 9.49 14.00 13.30
CA SER A 62 9.23 15.44 13.46
C SER A 62 8.57 15.75 14.79
N THR A 63 7.68 14.87 15.26
CA THR A 63 6.94 15.05 16.51
C THR A 63 7.85 14.85 17.72
N LEU A 64 8.67 13.80 17.72
CA LEU A 64 9.54 13.46 18.85
C LEU A 64 10.69 14.45 19.03
N THR A 65 11.17 15.05 17.95
CA THR A 65 12.40 15.86 17.96
C THR A 65 12.17 17.34 17.68
N GLY A 66 10.96 17.74 17.27
CA GLY A 66 10.65 19.11 16.85
C GLY A 66 11.38 19.56 15.57
N THR A 67 12.00 18.62 14.84
CA THR A 67 12.74 18.93 13.62
C THR A 67 11.81 19.19 12.44
N GLN A 68 12.30 19.97 11.47
CA GLN A 68 11.58 20.18 10.21
C GLN A 68 11.90 19.05 9.23
N VAL A 69 10.86 18.45 8.65
CA VAL A 69 10.98 17.27 7.79
C VAL A 69 10.12 17.45 6.55
N LEU A 70 10.68 17.14 5.38
CA LEU A 70 9.98 17.02 4.11
C LEU A 70 10.25 15.64 3.52
N LEU A 71 9.18 14.95 3.15
CA LEU A 71 9.21 13.68 2.44
C LEU A 71 8.28 13.77 1.23
N LEU A 72 8.78 13.41 0.06
CA LEU A 72 8.04 13.35 -1.19
C LEU A 72 8.22 11.98 -1.81
N VAL A 73 7.13 11.35 -2.23
CA VAL A 73 7.11 10.04 -2.89
C VAL A 73 6.20 10.11 -4.10
N VAL A 74 6.70 9.76 -5.28
CA VAL A 74 5.91 9.70 -6.51
C VAL A 74 5.61 8.24 -6.87
N SER A 75 4.36 7.92 -7.21
CA SER A 75 4.01 6.59 -7.71
C SER A 75 4.37 6.42 -9.18
N GLU A 76 4.36 5.17 -9.67
CA GLU A 76 4.43 4.86 -11.11
C GLU A 76 3.31 5.53 -11.93
N THR A 77 2.20 5.91 -11.28
CA THR A 77 1.09 6.63 -11.93
C THR A 77 1.25 8.16 -11.88
N GLY A 78 2.38 8.67 -11.40
CA GLY A 78 2.64 10.11 -11.28
C GLY A 78 1.98 10.79 -10.09
N LEU A 79 1.34 10.05 -9.17
CA LEU A 79 0.73 10.64 -7.98
C LEU A 79 1.80 11.00 -6.96
N VAL A 80 1.81 12.25 -6.53
CA VAL A 80 2.74 12.79 -5.54
C VAL A 80 2.13 12.69 -4.15
N TYR A 81 2.77 11.93 -3.26
CA TYR A 81 2.43 11.83 -1.85
C TYR A 81 3.46 12.58 -1.03
N THR A 82 3.01 13.44 -0.12
CA THR A 82 3.90 14.29 0.66
C THR A 82 3.62 14.20 2.16
N PHE A 83 4.68 14.34 2.95
CA PHE A 83 4.62 14.70 4.36
C PHE A 83 5.55 15.90 4.56
N THR A 84 5.07 16.93 5.25
CA THR A 84 5.83 18.14 5.48
C THR A 84 5.46 18.78 6.82
N THR A 85 6.47 19.34 7.49
CA THR A 85 6.25 20.21 8.65
C THR A 85 5.93 21.64 8.20
N VAL A 86 5.43 22.47 9.12
CA VAL A 86 4.88 23.81 8.85
C VAL A 86 5.85 24.71 8.08
N LYS A 87 7.14 24.76 8.46
CA LYS A 87 8.11 25.65 7.79
C LYS A 87 8.42 25.21 6.36
N LEU A 88 8.27 23.93 6.04
CA LEU A 88 8.57 23.35 4.73
C LEU A 88 7.31 23.22 3.85
N GLN A 89 6.12 23.39 4.44
CA GLN A 89 4.84 23.31 3.74
C GLN A 89 4.77 24.19 2.47
N PRO A 90 5.33 25.41 2.43
CA PRO A 90 5.35 26.23 1.22
C PRO A 90 5.96 25.55 -0.01
N ILE A 91 6.90 24.60 0.16
CA ILE A 91 7.55 23.89 -0.95
C ILE A 91 6.54 23.07 -1.76
N VAL A 92 5.50 22.54 -1.11
CA VAL A 92 4.50 21.68 -1.76
C VAL A 92 3.16 22.38 -1.96
N THR A 93 2.93 23.54 -1.35
CA THR A 93 1.66 24.28 -1.47
C THR A 93 1.74 25.48 -2.40
N LYS A 94 2.86 26.23 -2.38
CA LYS A 94 3.02 27.44 -3.20
C LYS A 94 3.36 27.11 -4.66
N PRO A 95 2.99 27.98 -5.62
CA PRO A 95 3.27 27.75 -7.04
C PRO A 95 4.76 27.56 -7.34
N GLU A 96 5.64 28.34 -6.71
CA GLU A 96 7.08 28.29 -6.98
C GLU A 96 7.67 26.91 -6.66
N GLY A 97 7.29 26.35 -5.51
CA GLY A 97 7.73 25.03 -5.10
C GLY A 97 7.10 23.91 -5.93
N LYS A 98 5.81 24.02 -6.25
CA LYS A 98 5.11 23.06 -7.13
C LYS A 98 5.72 23.02 -8.53
N ASN A 99 6.02 24.18 -9.10
CA ASN A 99 6.62 24.29 -10.42
C ASN A 99 8.01 23.63 -10.43
N LEU A 100 8.82 23.88 -9.40
CA LEU A 100 10.12 23.23 -9.25
C LEU A 100 10.00 21.70 -9.20
N ILE A 101 9.10 21.17 -8.37
CA ILE A 101 8.85 19.72 -8.27
C ILE A 101 8.43 19.17 -9.64
N GLN A 102 7.49 19.84 -10.32
CA GLN A 102 7.00 19.41 -11.63
C GLN A 102 8.11 19.42 -12.69
N SER A 103 8.94 20.47 -12.73
CA SER A 103 10.09 20.54 -13.64
C SER A 103 11.07 19.39 -13.42
N CYS A 104 11.34 19.01 -12.16
CA CYS A 104 12.20 17.87 -11.86
C CYS A 104 11.59 16.53 -12.31
N LEU A 105 10.28 16.34 -12.12
CA LEU A 105 9.60 15.08 -12.49
C LEU A 105 9.39 14.92 -14.00
N ASN A 106 9.39 16.01 -14.75
CA ASN A 106 9.28 15.99 -16.21
C ASN A 106 10.64 15.93 -16.92
N ALA A 107 11.75 16.03 -16.18
CA ALA A 107 13.07 15.90 -16.76
C ALA A 107 13.26 14.48 -17.32
N PRO A 108 13.89 14.32 -18.49
CA PRO A 108 14.15 13.00 -19.05
C PRO A 108 15.06 12.21 -18.10
N ASP A 109 14.70 10.95 -17.85
CA ASP A 109 15.51 10.05 -17.04
C ASP A 109 16.85 9.77 -17.76
N PRO A 110 18.00 10.10 -17.16
CA PRO A 110 19.31 9.92 -17.80
C PRO A 110 19.70 8.44 -18.00
N ASN A 111 18.94 7.51 -17.41
CA ASN A 111 19.17 6.06 -17.49
C ASN A 111 18.16 5.33 -18.38
N THR A 112 17.24 6.04 -19.05
CA THR A 112 16.40 5.42 -20.08
C THR A 112 17.24 5.28 -21.33
N ILE A 113 17.97 4.16 -21.43
CA ILE A 113 18.63 3.75 -22.68
C ILE A 113 17.56 3.79 -23.76
N GLU A 114 17.81 4.60 -24.79
CA GLU A 114 17.03 4.60 -26.02
C GLU A 114 16.97 3.17 -26.55
N THR A 115 15.83 2.50 -26.43
CA THR A 115 15.50 1.40 -27.32
C THR A 115 15.11 2.02 -28.66
N VAL A 116 16.13 2.51 -29.39
CA VAL A 116 15.99 2.88 -30.79
C VAL A 116 15.75 1.59 -31.58
N SER A 117 14.62 1.57 -32.27
CA SER A 117 14.31 0.86 -33.52
C SER A 117 15.10 -0.40 -33.92
N GLY A 118 14.35 -1.48 -34.17
CA GLY A 118 14.66 -2.42 -35.23
C GLY A 118 13.42 -3.22 -35.62
N PRO A 119 12.89 -3.12 -36.86
CA PRO A 119 11.86 -4.02 -37.33
C PRO A 119 12.49 -5.37 -37.71
N LYS A 120 11.89 -6.46 -37.24
CA LYS A 120 11.97 -7.75 -37.93
C LYS A 120 10.67 -8.51 -37.76
#